data_AF-A0A951LHM0-F1
#
_entry.id   AF-A0A951LHM0-F1
#
_cell.length_a   1.000
_cell.length_b   1.000
_cell.length_c   1.000
_cell.angle_alpha   90.00
_cell.angle_beta   90.00
_cell.angle_gamma   90.00
#
_symmetry.space_group_name_H-M   'P 1'
#
loop_
_entity.id
_entity.type
_entity.pdbx_description
1 polymer ?
#
loop_
_entity_poly.entity_id
_entity_poly.type
_entity_poly.pdbx_seq_one_letter_code
_entity_poly.pdbx_strand_id
1 'polypeptide(L)'
;MVSAQRQPHFYTTDEYLQLERVADSKSEYFNGVIYAMAGSSPEHSAITANVTIALGVQLRGRQCQVFSSDLKVATAPTGLFAYPDLSIVCGNHAFTTSAAMC
;
A
#
# COMPACT_ATOMS: atom_id res chain seq x y z
N MET A 1 -7.22 -40.07 4.43
CA MET A 1 -6.73 -39.00 3.56
C MET A 1 -6.16 -37.93 4.47
N VAL A 2 -4.84 -37.72 4.48
CA VAL A 2 -4.21 -36.66 5.27
C VAL A 2 -4.12 -35.44 4.36
N SER A 3 -4.93 -34.41 4.60
CA SER A 3 -4.81 -33.13 3.91
C SER A 3 -3.46 -32.51 4.28
N ALA A 4 -2.64 -32.19 3.28
CA ALA A 4 -1.43 -31.41 3.45
C ALA A 4 -1.82 -30.00 3.94
N GLN A 5 -1.66 -29.73 5.22
CA GLN A 5 -1.75 -28.37 5.73
C GLN A 5 -0.53 -27.61 5.19
N ARG A 6 -0.76 -26.57 4.37
CA ARG A 6 0.27 -25.58 4.05
C ARG A 6 0.77 -25.02 5.38
N GLN A 7 2.03 -25.26 5.71
CA GLN A 7 2.66 -24.53 6.80
C GLN A 7 2.60 -23.03 6.47
N PRO A 8 2.30 -22.16 7.44
CA PRO A 8 2.37 -20.74 7.21
C PRO A 8 3.81 -20.38 6.86
N HIS A 9 4.03 -20.01 5.61
CA HIS A 9 5.31 -19.50 5.14
C HIS A 9 5.36 -18.01 5.47
N PHE A 10 6.31 -17.62 6.30
CA PHE A 10 6.58 -16.23 6.60
C PHE A 10 7.67 -15.71 5.66
N TYR A 11 7.43 -14.54 5.08
CA TYR A 11 8.36 -13.86 4.20
C TYR A 11 9.14 -12.82 4.99
N THR A 12 10.40 -12.64 4.65
CA THR A 12 11.12 -11.41 5.01
C THR A 12 10.59 -10.23 4.19
N THR A 13 10.87 -9.01 4.64
CA THR A 13 10.54 -7.80 3.86
C THR A 13 11.20 -7.83 2.48
N ASP A 14 12.46 -8.25 2.38
CA ASP A 14 13.17 -8.29 1.10
C ASP A 14 12.56 -9.31 0.13
N GLU A 15 12.15 -10.48 0.62
CA GLU A 15 11.45 -11.48 -0.19
C GLU A 15 10.10 -10.95 -0.68
N TYR A 16 9.31 -10.31 0.19
CA TYR A 16 8.06 -9.66 -0.21
C TYR A 16 8.29 -8.62 -1.32
N LEU A 17 9.28 -7.73 -1.16
CA LEU A 17 9.57 -6.69 -2.15
C LEU A 17 10.13 -7.22 -3.48
N GLN A 18 10.68 -8.43 -3.50
CA GLN A 18 11.05 -9.12 -4.74
C GLN A 18 9.83 -9.73 -5.44
N LEU A 19 8.93 -10.35 -4.67
CA LEU A 19 7.68 -10.93 -5.19
C LEU A 19 6.76 -9.85 -5.75
N GLU A 20 6.57 -8.76 -5.00
CA GLU A 20 5.69 -7.65 -5.35
C GLU A 20 6.11 -6.98 -6.67
N ARG A 21 7.41 -7.01 -6.99
CA ARG A 21 7.98 -6.37 -8.18
C ARG A 21 7.60 -7.04 -9.51
N VAL A 22 7.31 -8.34 -9.45
CA VAL A 22 6.96 -9.16 -10.62
C VAL A 22 5.51 -9.62 -10.56
N ALA A 23 4.76 -9.17 -9.55
CA ALA A 23 3.38 -9.55 -9.36
C ALA A 23 2.46 -8.78 -10.33
N ASP A 24 1.50 -9.49 -10.91
CA ASP A 24 0.45 -8.88 -11.74
C ASP A 24 -0.57 -8.09 -10.90
N SER A 25 -0.61 -8.35 -9.59
CA SER A 25 -1.54 -7.75 -8.64
C SER A 25 -0.82 -7.31 -7.37
N LYS A 26 -1.22 -6.16 -6.83
CA LYS A 26 -0.68 -5.61 -5.59
C LYS A 26 -1.03 -6.47 -4.38
N SER A 27 -0.16 -6.45 -3.38
CA SER A 27 -0.39 -7.08 -2.08
C SER A 27 0.15 -6.25 -0.92
N GLU A 28 -0.47 -6.38 0.24
CA GLU A 28 -0.01 -5.76 1.49
C GLU A 28 0.84 -6.76 2.28
N TYR A 29 1.79 -6.26 3.05
CA TYR A 29 2.65 -7.07 3.89
C TYR A 29 2.59 -6.60 5.34
N PHE A 30 2.40 -7.53 6.26
CA PHE A 30 2.45 -7.26 7.69
C PHE A 30 3.05 -8.43 8.47
N ASN A 31 4.13 -8.19 9.19
CA ASN A 31 4.80 -9.16 10.08
C ASN A 31 5.05 -10.54 9.42
N GLY A 32 5.54 -10.52 8.18
CA GLY A 32 5.89 -11.73 7.44
C GLY A 32 4.75 -12.37 6.66
N VAL A 33 3.55 -11.81 6.72
CA VAL A 33 2.37 -12.30 6.00
C VAL A 33 2.06 -11.37 4.83
N ILE A 34 1.79 -11.96 3.67
CA ILE A 34 1.37 -11.25 2.46
C ILE A 34 -0.15 -11.41 2.29
N TYR A 35 -0.84 -10.30 2.10
CA TYR A 35 -2.29 -10.21 1.93
C TYR A 35 -2.57 -9.69 0.51
N ALA A 36 -3.25 -10.50 -0.31
CA ALA A 36 -3.69 -10.03 -1.62
C ALA A 36 -4.63 -8.83 -1.46
N MET A 37 -4.37 -7.75 -2.19
CA MET A 37 -5.30 -6.63 -2.19
C MET A 37 -6.62 -7.03 -2.84
N ALA A 38 -7.72 -6.65 -2.20
CA ALA A 38 -9.01 -6.69 -2.85
C ALA A 38 -9.04 -5.64 -3.98
N GLY A 39 -9.65 -5.98 -5.11
CA GLY A 39 -9.95 -5.00 -6.15
C GLY A 39 -10.92 -3.92 -5.65
N SER A 40 -10.95 -2.77 -6.33
CA SER A 40 -11.88 -1.68 -6.01
C SER A 40 -13.25 -1.91 -6.68
N SER A 41 -14.34 -1.71 -5.95
CA SER A 41 -15.68 -1.62 -6.53
C SER A 41 -15.96 -0.20 -7.06
N PRO A 42 -16.96 0.00 -7.95
CA PRO A 42 -17.37 1.34 -8.37
C PRO A 42 -17.75 2.26 -7.19
N GLU A 43 -18.43 1.72 -6.18
CA GLU A 43 -18.83 2.45 -4.98
C GLU A 43 -17.61 2.87 -4.15
N HIS A 44 -16.65 1.94 -3.98
CA HIS A 44 -15.39 2.22 -3.32
C HIS A 44 -14.61 3.35 -4.03
N SER A 45 -14.53 3.27 -5.36
CA SER A 45 -13.88 4.31 -6.19
C SER A 45 -14.58 5.66 -6.05
N ALA A 46 -15.92 5.69 -6.01
CA ALA A 46 -16.67 6.93 -5.86
C ALA A 46 -16.46 7.59 -4.49
N ILE A 47 -16.45 6.79 -3.41
CA ILE A 47 -16.17 7.28 -2.05
C ILE A 47 -14.75 7.85 -1.98
N THR A 48 -13.77 7.10 -2.48
CA THR A 48 -12.35 7.50 -2.49
C THR A 48 -12.16 8.81 -3.26
N ALA A 49 -12.81 8.98 -4.41
CA ALA A 49 -12.77 10.21 -5.19
C ALA A 49 -13.35 11.41 -4.43
N ASN A 50 -14.51 11.25 -3.79
CA ASN A 50 -15.13 12.32 -3.01
C ASN A 50 -14.26 12.77 -1.84
N VAL A 51 -13.67 11.81 -1.11
CA VAL A 51 -12.76 12.10 0.01
C VAL A 51 -11.49 12.79 -0.49
N THR A 52 -10.92 12.34 -1.63
CA THR A 52 -9.77 13.00 -2.27
C THR A 52 -10.04 14.47 -2.56
N ILE A 53 -11.20 14.77 -3.17
CA ILE A 53 -11.59 16.14 -3.51
C ILE A 53 -11.74 16.98 -2.24
N ALA A 54 -12.45 16.46 -1.23
CA ALA A 54 -12.67 17.17 0.02
C ALA A 54 -11.36 17.51 0.74
N LEU A 55 -10.43 16.55 0.83
CA LEU A 55 -9.12 16.75 1.43
C LEU A 55 -8.25 17.69 0.59
N GLY A 56 -8.25 17.53 -0.74
CA GLY A 56 -7.50 18.39 -1.65
C GLY A 56 -7.90 19.86 -1.56
N VAL A 57 -9.19 20.15 -1.37
CA VAL A 57 -9.67 21.52 -1.11
C VAL A 57 -9.16 22.04 0.24
N GLN A 58 -9.24 21.25 1.30
CA GLN A 58 -8.80 21.66 2.65
C GLN A 58 -7.29 21.87 2.76
N LEU A 59 -6.50 21.12 1.98
CA LEU A 59 -5.04 21.18 1.98
C LEU A 59 -4.48 22.21 0.99
N ARG A 60 -5.32 22.89 0.21
CA ARG A 60 -4.88 23.89 -0.77
C ARG A 60 -4.03 24.97 -0.11
N GLY A 61 -2.84 25.22 -0.70
CA GLY A 61 -1.88 26.20 -0.19
C GLY A 61 -1.02 25.71 0.98
N ARG A 62 -1.24 24.48 1.47
CA ARG A 62 -0.34 23.82 2.43
C ARG A 62 0.72 23.03 1.68
N GLN A 63 1.85 22.77 2.34
CA GLN A 63 2.85 21.84 1.84
C GLN A 63 2.39 20.40 2.11
N CYS A 64 1.24 19.99 1.57
CA CYS A 64 0.70 18.64 1.73
C CYS A 64 0.11 18.17 0.40
N GLN A 65 0.28 16.88 0.09
CA GLN A 65 -0.25 16.25 -1.10
C GLN A 65 -1.03 14.98 -0.75
N VAL A 66 -2.16 14.79 -1.43
CA VAL A 66 -3.00 13.58 -1.36
C VAL A 66 -2.53 12.61 -2.46
N PHE A 67 -2.41 11.33 -2.12
CA PHE A 67 -2.08 10.23 -3.03
C PHE A 67 -3.18 9.17 -3.00
N SER A 68 -3.42 8.51 -4.14
CA SER A 68 -4.35 7.39 -4.28
C SER A 68 -3.77 6.08 -3.75
N SER A 69 -4.56 5.01 -3.82
CA SER A 69 -4.16 3.61 -3.56
C SER A 69 -3.10 3.03 -4.49
N ASP A 70 -2.51 3.84 -5.36
CA ASP A 70 -1.34 3.46 -6.15
C ASP A 70 -0.03 3.65 -5.39
N LEU A 71 -0.03 4.47 -4.34
CA LEU A 71 1.17 4.68 -3.54
C LEU A 71 1.31 3.61 -2.46
N LYS A 72 2.38 2.82 -2.54
CA LYS A 72 2.81 1.92 -1.46
C LYS A 72 3.34 2.76 -0.29
N VAL A 73 2.79 2.54 0.90
CA VAL A 73 3.21 3.18 2.14
C VAL A 73 3.88 2.15 3.03
N ALA A 74 5.12 2.43 3.39
CA ALA A 74 5.87 1.66 4.36
C ALA A 74 5.88 2.38 5.71
N THR A 75 5.59 1.66 6.80
CA THR A 75 5.77 2.18 8.16
C THR A 75 6.93 1.46 8.83
N ALA A 76 8.00 2.20 9.12
CA ALA A 76 9.10 1.72 9.93
C ALA A 76 8.87 2.14 11.40
N PRO A 77 9.24 1.32 12.40
CA PRO A 77 9.83 -0.02 12.32
C PRO A 77 8.79 -1.17 12.30
N THR A 78 7.49 -0.86 12.27
CA THR A 78 6.39 -1.84 12.30
C THR A 78 6.40 -2.84 11.15
N GLY A 79 7.10 -2.54 10.06
CA GLY A 79 7.29 -3.46 8.94
C GLY A 79 6.03 -3.65 8.10
N LEU A 80 5.04 -2.75 8.20
CA LEU A 80 3.85 -2.78 7.35
C LEU A 80 4.18 -2.12 6.01
N PHE A 81 3.80 -2.79 4.93
CA PHE A 81 3.68 -2.21 3.59
C PHE A 81 2.21 -2.32 3.18
N ALA A 82 1.58 -1.18 2.94
CA ALA A 82 0.16 -1.11 2.62
C ALA A 82 -0.08 -0.22 1.39
N TYR A 83 -1.22 -0.42 0.76
CA TYR A 83 -1.71 0.44 -0.33
C TYR A 83 -3.04 1.03 0.11
N PRO A 84 -3.01 2.01 1.03
CA PRO A 84 -4.23 2.59 1.59
C PRO A 84 -5.03 3.31 0.50
N ASP A 85 -6.35 3.37 0.65
CA ASP A 85 -7.24 4.04 -0.31
C ASP A 85 -6.80 5.48 -0.61
N LEU A 86 -6.34 6.17 0.43
CA LEU A 86 -5.75 7.51 0.36
C LEU A 86 -4.62 7.68 1.36
N SER A 87 -3.60 8.44 0.96
CA SER A 87 -2.54 8.90 1.84
C SER A 87 -2.35 10.41 1.73
N ILE A 88 -2.03 11.06 2.85
CA ILE A 88 -1.61 12.47 2.86
C ILE A 88 -0.20 12.54 3.39
N VAL A 89 0.62 13.28 2.67
CA VAL A 89 2.04 13.40 2.93
C VAL A 89 2.31 14.91 2.96
N CYS A 90 2.77 15.45 4.11
CA CYS A 90 3.06 16.88 4.34
C CYS A 90 4.55 17.24 4.58
N GLY A 91 5.07 18.26 3.90
CA GLY A 91 6.45 18.76 3.99
C GLY A 91 7.34 18.34 2.82
N ASN A 92 8.65 18.23 3.10
CA ASN A 92 9.62 17.71 2.13
C ASN A 92 9.61 16.19 2.19
N HIS A 93 9.19 15.55 1.12
CA HIS A 93 9.02 14.11 1.06
C HIS A 93 10.14 13.45 0.29
N ALA A 94 10.80 12.50 0.95
CA ALA A 94 11.68 11.56 0.28
C ALA A 94 10.82 10.39 -0.22
N PHE A 95 10.47 10.40 -1.51
CA PHE A 95 10.03 9.19 -2.16
C PHE A 95 11.23 8.28 -2.35
N THR A 96 11.13 7.05 -1.86
CA THR A 96 12.15 6.06 -2.14
C THR A 96 11.80 5.40 -3.47
N THR A 97 12.51 5.77 -4.53
CA THR A 97 12.54 5.06 -5.82
C THR A 97 13.56 3.92 -5.78
N SER A 98 13.72 3.27 -4.63
CA SER A 98 14.43 2.00 -4.59
C SER A 98 13.68 1.05 -5.51
N ALA A 99 14.41 0.31 -6.34
CA ALA A 99 13.80 -0.71 -7.17
C ALA A 99 12.98 -1.71 -6.32
N ALA A 100 13.26 -1.85 -5.02
CA ALA A 100 12.48 -2.65 -4.08
C ALA A 100 11.12 -2.07 -3.69
N MET A 101 10.87 -0.78 -3.88
CA MET A 101 9.62 -0.11 -3.50
C MET A 101 8.72 0.28 -4.69
N CYS A 102 9.22 0.14 -5.91
CA CYS A 102 8.40 0.29 -7.13
C CYS A 102 7.30 -0.76 -7.23
#